data_AF-W9GRH3-F1
#
_entry.id   AF-W9GRH3-F1
#
_cell.length_a   1.000
_cell.length_b   1.000
_cell.length_c   1.000
_cell.angle_alpha   90.00
_cell.angle_beta   90.00
_cell.angle_gamma   90.00
#
_symmetry.space_group_name_H-M   'P 1'
#
loop_
_entity.id
_entity.type
_entity.pdbx_description
1 polymer ?
#
loop_
_entity_poly.entity_id
_entity_poly.type
_entity_poly.pdbx_seq_one_letter_code
_entity_poly.pdbx_strand_id
1 'polypeptide(L)'
;MTYPIGRSGFNLGAVMIRPKKQIQAELHISGDYAKSFFGLLRQQKETVEQELGYWLEWEELTSRQGSRISVYLNDVDPEDESD
;
A
#
# COMPACT_ATOMS: atom_id res chain seq x y z
N MET A 1 2.55 -0.53 -12.31
CA MET A 1 3.29 0.74 -12.53
C MET A 1 3.26 1.50 -11.21
N THR A 2 4.31 2.24 -10.87
CA THR A 2 4.34 3.05 -9.65
C THR A 2 4.47 4.54 -9.97
N TYR A 3 3.80 5.37 -9.18
CA TYR A 3 3.73 6.82 -9.36
C TYR A 3 4.23 7.52 -8.09
N PRO A 4 5.28 8.36 -8.16
CA PRO A 4 5.77 9.06 -6.98
C PRO A 4 4.72 10.05 -6.46
N ILE A 5 4.61 10.21 -5.15
CA ILE A 5 3.64 11.13 -4.53
C ILE A 5 4.23 11.84 -3.31
N GLY A 6 4.00 13.15 -3.19
CA GLY A 6 4.28 13.96 -2.00
C GLY A 6 5.76 14.18 -1.66
N ARG A 7 6.51 13.09 -1.41
CA ARG A 7 7.91 13.08 -0.96
C ARG A 7 8.71 11.99 -1.68
N SER A 8 9.99 12.23 -1.89
CA SER A 8 10.94 11.23 -2.39
C SER A 8 10.89 9.93 -1.58
N GLY A 9 10.84 8.79 -2.27
CA GLY A 9 10.72 7.46 -1.66
C GLY A 9 9.28 7.00 -1.43
N PHE A 10 8.27 7.84 -1.65
CA PHE A 10 6.85 7.48 -1.55
C PHE A 10 6.28 7.28 -2.94
N ASN A 11 5.72 6.10 -3.19
CA ASN A 11 5.16 5.77 -4.50
C ASN A 11 3.82 5.05 -4.34
N LEU A 12 2.81 5.48 -5.08
CA LEU A 12 1.56 4.75 -5.25
C LEU A 12 1.74 3.68 -6.32
N GLY A 13 1.18 2.50 -6.08
CA GLY A 13 1.21 1.39 -7.02
C GLY A 13 -0.15 0.69 -7.09
N ALA A 14 -0.44 0.17 -8.28
CA ALA A 14 -1.47 -0.85 -8.47
C ALA A 14 -0.79 -2.18 -8.82
N VAL A 15 -1.14 -3.24 -8.09
CA VAL A 15 -0.51 -4.56 -8.19
C VAL A 15 -1.59 -5.61 -8.42
N MET A 16 -1.42 -6.41 -9.48
CA MET A 16 -2.24 -7.58 -9.73
C MET A 16 -1.58 -8.82 -9.12
N ILE A 17 -2.30 -9.53 -8.25
CA ILE A 17 -1.81 -10.73 -7.57
C ILE A 17 -2.62 -11.93 -8.09
N ARG A 18 -2.30 -12.36 -9.32
CA ARG A 18 -3.04 -13.39 -10.07
C ARG A 18 -3.25 -14.70 -9.30
N PRO A 19 -2.22 -15.29 -8.64
CA PRO A 19 -2.42 -16.54 -7.91
C PRO A 19 -3.40 -16.43 -6.75
N LYS A 20 -3.67 -15.20 -6.29
CA LYS A 20 -4.60 -14.90 -5.20
C LYS A 20 -5.91 -14.28 -5.66
N LYS A 21 -6.12 -14.06 -6.98
CA LYS A 21 -7.30 -13.35 -7.50
C LYS A 21 -7.57 -12.02 -6.78
N GLN A 22 -6.55 -11.19 -6.75
CA GLN A 22 -6.56 -9.93 -6.01
C GLN A 22 -5.98 -8.79 -6.84
N ILE A 23 -6.56 -7.60 -6.65
CA ILE A 23 -5.97 -6.32 -7.05
C ILE A 23 -5.62 -5.56 -5.77
N GLN A 24 -4.44 -4.97 -5.73
CA GLN A 24 -3.95 -4.21 -4.59
C GLN A 24 -3.64 -2.78 -5.03
N ALA A 25 -4.15 -1.80 -4.28
CA ALA A 25 -3.63 -0.45 -4.31
C ALA A 25 -2.71 -0.26 -3.10
N GLU A 26 -1.50 0.24 -3.33
CA GLU A 26 -0.48 0.37 -2.30
C GLU A 26 0.20 1.74 -2.32
N LEU A 27 0.54 2.22 -1.12
CA LEU A 27 1.59 3.22 -0.90
C LEU A 27 2.84 2.48 -0.44
N HIS A 28 3.86 2.49 -1.28
CA HIS A 28 5.18 1.95 -0.97
C HIS A 28 6.12 3.07 -0.51
N ILE A 29 6.72 2.88 0.66
CA ILE A 29 7.71 3.79 1.26
C ILE A 29 9.07 3.09 1.19
N SER A 30 10.04 3.71 0.52
CA SER A 30 11.39 3.18 0.32
C SER A 30 12.48 4.14 0.78
N GLY A 31 13.70 3.60 0.91
CA GLY A 31 14.89 4.34 1.33
C GLY A 31 15.21 4.14 2.81
N ASP A 32 16.36 4.68 3.22
CA ASP A 32 16.98 4.39 4.52
C ASP A 32 16.09 4.73 5.73
N TYR A 33 15.16 5.68 5.55
CA TYR A 33 14.24 6.15 6.59
C TYR A 33 12.81 5.60 6.47
N ALA A 34 12.57 4.63 5.58
CA ALA A 34 11.22 4.14 5.28
C ALA A 34 10.45 3.69 6.54
N LYS A 35 11.10 2.91 7.41
CA LYS A 35 10.49 2.41 8.65
C LYS A 35 10.18 3.52 9.65
N SER A 36 11.06 4.51 9.76
CA SER A 36 10.82 5.67 10.62
C SER A 36 9.63 6.48 10.14
N PHE A 37 9.54 6.75 8.84
CA PHE A 37 8.39 7.46 8.27
C PHE A 37 7.09 6.67 8.37
N PHE A 38 7.15 5.36 8.11
CA PHE A 38 6.02 4.46 8.29
C PHE A 38 5.53 4.48 9.74
N GLY A 39 6.45 4.41 10.72
CA GLY A 39 6.11 4.47 12.14
C GLY A 39 5.41 5.78 12.52
N LEU A 40 5.86 6.92 12.00
CA LEU A 40 5.21 8.22 12.21
C LEU A 40 3.80 8.28 11.59
N LEU A 41 3.63 7.73 10.38
CA LEU A 41 2.33 7.70 9.72
C LEU A 41 1.36 6.74 10.42
N ARG A 42 1.86 5.60 10.90
CA ARG A 42 1.08 4.59 11.63
C ARG A 42 0.52 5.10 12.95
N GLN A 43 1.14 6.10 13.58
CA GLN A 43 0.56 6.78 14.76
C GLN A 43 -0.77 7.48 14.46
N GLN A 44 -1.02 7.80 13.19
CA GLN A 44 -2.25 8.44 12.72
C GLN A 44 -3.21 7.45 12.04
N LYS A 45 -2.96 6.13 12.20
CA LYS A 45 -3.71 5.07 11.51
C LYS A 45 -5.23 5.23 11.64
N GLU A 46 -5.73 5.40 12.87
CA GLU A 46 -7.17 5.47 13.12
C GLU A 46 -7.82 6.67 12.43
N THR A 47 -7.19 7.85 12.50
CA THR A 47 -7.66 9.06 11.81
C THR A 47 -7.68 8.85 10.29
N VAL A 48 -6.63 8.28 9.73
CA VAL A 48 -6.52 8.02 8.28
C VAL A 48 -7.61 7.04 7.81
N GLU A 49 -7.80 5.93 8.50
CA GLU A 49 -8.81 4.92 8.13
C GLU A 49 -10.24 5.46 8.30
N GLN A 50 -10.48 6.32 9.30
CA GLN A 50 -11.75 7.03 9.44
C GLN A 50 -12.03 8.00 8.28
N GLU A 51 -11.04 8.79 7.86
CA GLU A 51 -11.20 9.73 6.74
C GLU A 51 -11.40 9.02 5.40
N LEU A 52 -10.72 7.88 5.20
CA LEU A 52 -10.87 7.06 4.00
C LEU A 52 -12.17 6.26 3.97
N GLY A 53 -12.73 5.93 5.14
CA GLY A 53 -13.95 5.14 5.27
C GLY A 53 -13.74 3.64 5.04
N TYR A 54 -12.49 3.17 5.01
CA TYR A 54 -12.14 1.76 4.89
C TYR A 54 -10.81 1.44 5.60
N TRP A 55 -10.63 0.17 5.93
CA TRP A 55 -9.45 -0.33 6.61
C TRP A 55 -8.27 -0.51 5.65
N LEU A 56 -7.06 -0.29 6.16
CA LEU A 56 -5.82 -0.48 5.44
C LEU A 56 -4.99 -1.58 6.09
N GLU A 57 -4.21 -2.26 5.27
CA GLU A 57 -3.16 -3.18 5.69
C GLU A 57 -1.84 -2.43 5.83
N TRP A 58 -1.23 -2.51 7.00
CA TRP A 58 -0.02 -1.77 7.37
C TRP A 58 1.12 -2.75 7.60
N GLU A 59 2.08 -2.81 6.68
CA GLU A 59 3.11 -3.85 6.62
C GLU A 59 4.52 -3.24 6.66
N GLU A 60 5.29 -3.56 7.70
CA GLU A 60 6.74 -3.36 7.67
C GLU A 60 7.40 -4.54 6.98
N LEU A 61 8.01 -4.31 5.82
CA LEU A 61 8.65 -5.37 5.07
C LEU A 61 9.98 -5.73 5.75
N THR A 62 10.13 -7.00 6.14
CA THR A 62 11.34 -7.49 6.81
C THR A 62 12.50 -7.74 5.84
N SER A 63 12.21 -8.05 4.57
CA SER A 63 13.20 -8.46 3.57
C SER A 63 13.71 -7.33 2.66
N ARG A 64 12.99 -6.20 2.59
CA ARG A 64 13.37 -5.00 1.84
C ARG A 64 13.35 -3.82 2.81
N GLN A 65 14.25 -2.86 2.65
CA GLN A 65 14.29 -1.63 3.46
C GLN A 65 13.11 -0.70 3.13
N GLY A 66 11.89 -1.23 3.19
CA GLY A 66 10.68 -0.55 2.79
C GLY A 66 9.52 -0.90 3.72
N SER A 67 8.46 -0.13 3.60
CA SER A 67 7.21 -0.37 4.31
C SER A 67 6.07 -0.08 3.35
N ARG A 68 4.93 -0.70 3.58
CA ARG A 68 3.79 -0.63 2.69
C ARG A 68 2.52 -0.41 3.47
N ILE A 69 1.64 0.40 2.90
CA ILE A 69 0.26 0.55 3.32
C ILE A 69 -0.61 0.20 2.12
N SER A 70 -1.63 -0.63 2.28
CA SER A 70 -2.39 -1.10 1.12
C SER A 70 -3.84 -1.42 1.42
N VAL A 71 -4.64 -1.48 0.36
CA VAL A 71 -5.99 -2.03 0.34
C VAL A 71 -6.06 -3.09 -0.74
N TYR A 72 -6.86 -4.13 -0.51
CA TYR A 72 -7.02 -5.26 -1.41
C TYR A 72 -8.47 -5.36 -1.86
N LEU A 73 -8.68 -5.50 -3.16
CA LEU A 73 -9.89 -6.03 -3.73
C LEU A 73 -9.69 -7.53 -3.92
N ASN A 74 -10.52 -8.34 -3.25
CA ASN A 74 -10.42 -9.79 -3.23
C ASN A 74 -11.43 -10.43 -4.18
N ASP A 75 -11.16 -11.67 -4.54
CA ASP A 75 -12.05 -12.52 -5.33
C ASP A 75 -12.40 -11.96 -6.72
N VAL A 76 -11.48 -11.16 -7.29
CA VAL A 76 -11.58 -10.58 -8.64
C VAL A 76 -10.58 -11.23 -9.58
N ASP A 77 -10.94 -11.38 -10.84
CA ASP A 77 -9.96 -11.78 -11.87
C ASP A 77 -9.26 -10.52 -12.38
N PRO A 78 -7.95 -10.31 -12.09
CA PRO A 78 -7.27 -9.10 -12.51
C PRO A 78 -7.12 -8.96 -14.05
N GLU A 79 -7.43 -10.02 -14.81
CA GLU A 79 -7.41 -10.02 -16.27
C GLU A 79 -8.81 -9.82 -16.89
N ASP A 80 -9.86 -9.77 -16.08
CA ASP A 80 -11.22 -9.45 -16.53
C ASP A 80 -11.45 -7.93 -16.44
N GLU A 81 -11.57 -7.27 -17.60
CA GLU A 81 -11.82 -5.82 -17.68
C GLU A 81 -13.29 -5.44 -17.39
N SER A 82 -14.16 -6.42 -17.13
CA SER A 82 -15.59 -6.19 -16.86
C SER A 82 -15.98 -6.17 -15.37
N ASP A 83 -15.07 -6.58 -14.48
CA ASP A 83 -15.17 -6.43 -13.02
C ASP A 83 -14.95 -4.96 -12.57
#